data_AF-A0A3N7FA66-F1
#
_entry.id   AF-A0A3N7FA66-F1
#
_cell.length_a   1.000
_cell.length_b   1.000
_cell.length_c   1.000
_cell.angle_alpha   90.00
_cell.angle_beta   90.00
_cell.angle_gamma   90.00
#
_symmetry.space_group_name_H-M   'P 1'
#
loop_
_entity.id
_entity.type
_entity.pdbx_description
1 polymer ?
#
loop_
_entity_poly.entity_id
_entity_poly.type
_entity_poly.pdbx_seq_one_letter_code
_entity_poly.pdbx_strand_id
1 'polypeptide(L)'
;MNNLTIGALILIAIVVLPYLFLSFRKLSRHNMPFFKAFNPSYNLKRFEADELKKSLSPIITEMETKRVSNFINHWTAKFENNKLNVEDVKMLNELLATGKEDQVNGILALHPQAMAQYTAINKDLNPVVAEPENPHFEKSDSVY
;
A
#
# COMPACT_ATOMS: atom_id res chain seq x y z
N MET A 1 30.97 4.64 53.32
CA MET A 1 31.10 4.03 51.98
C MET A 1 32.47 3.39 51.87
N ASN A 2 32.56 2.16 51.38
CA ASN A 2 33.84 1.45 51.19
C ASN A 2 34.49 1.89 49.85
N ASN A 3 35.81 1.81 49.74
CA ASN A 3 36.57 2.13 48.51
C ASN A 3 36.05 1.35 47.29
N LEU A 4 35.54 0.12 47.51
CA LEU A 4 34.87 -0.68 46.47
C LEU A 4 33.62 0.00 45.91
N THR A 5 32.75 0.53 46.78
CA THR A 5 31.53 1.26 46.38
C THR A 5 31.84 2.58 45.68
N ILE A 6 32.91 3.27 46.09
CA ILE A 6 33.36 4.53 45.47
C ILE A 6 33.91 4.24 44.07
N GLY A 7 34.77 3.21 43.93
CA GLY A 7 35.31 2.79 42.63
C GLY A 7 34.22 2.35 41.64
N ALA A 8 33.22 1.60 42.11
CA ALA A 8 32.08 1.18 41.28
C ALA A 8 31.26 2.39 40.78
N LEU A 9 30.98 3.37 41.64
CA LEU A 9 30.25 4.58 41.25
C LEU A 9 31.02 5.42 40.22
N ILE A 10 32.35 5.52 40.37
CA ILE A 10 33.20 6.23 39.40
C ILE A 10 33.15 5.55 38.03
N LEU A 11 33.25 4.22 37.98
CA LEU A 11 33.16 3.47 36.72
C LEU A 11 31.79 3.65 36.05
N ILE A 12 30.70 3.61 36.82
CA ILE A 12 29.35 3.87 36.30
C ILE A 12 29.26 5.31 35.77
N ALA A 13 29.77 6.29 36.51
CA ALA A 13 29.74 7.70 36.10
C ALA A 13 30.49 7.94 34.78
N ILE A 14 31.64 7.29 34.57
CA ILE A 14 32.42 7.40 33.33
C ILE A 14 31.62 6.89 32.11
N VAL A 15 30.77 5.89 32.27
CA VAL A 15 29.96 5.36 31.17
C VAL A 15 28.67 6.16 30.98
N VAL A 16 28.00 6.51 32.08
CA VAL A 16 26.68 7.14 32.06
C VAL A 16 26.75 8.62 31.69
N LEU A 17 27.72 9.38 32.22
CA LEU A 17 27.79 10.83 31.98
C LEU A 17 28.00 11.20 30.50
N PRO A 18 28.91 10.57 29.73
CA PRO A 18 29.05 10.86 28.30
C PRO A 18 27.78 10.53 27.51
N TYR A 19 27.09 9.44 27.86
CA TYR A 19 25.84 9.06 27.23
C TYR A 19 24.74 10.09 27.48
N LEU A 20 24.57 10.52 28.73
CA LEU A 20 23.60 11.55 29.11
C LEU A 20 23.93 12.89 28.43
N PHE A 21 25.21 13.26 28.37
CA PHE A 21 25.65 14.48 27.69
C PHE A 21 25.32 14.47 26.18
N LEU A 22 25.59 13.36 25.49
CA LEU A 22 25.25 13.22 24.06
C LEU A 22 23.74 13.23 23.83
N SER A 23 22.97 12.55 24.69
CA SER A 23 21.51 12.52 24.63
C SER A 23 20.91 13.90 24.90
N PHE A 24 21.44 14.62 25.88
CA PHE A 24 21.06 16.01 26.17
C PHE A 24 21.38 16.94 25.00
N ARG A 25 22.54 16.77 24.35
CA ARG A 25 22.89 17.53 23.15
C ARG A 25 21.92 17.27 22.00
N LYS A 26 21.42 16.03 21.82
CA LYS A 26 20.35 15.73 20.84
C LYS A 26 19.06 16.47 21.20
N LEU A 27 18.65 16.41 22.47
CA LEU A 27 17.45 17.08 23.00
C LEU A 27 17.50 18.60 22.80
N SER A 28 18.54 19.27 23.30
CA SER A 28 18.61 20.74 23.33
C SER A 28 18.97 21.36 21.99
N ARG A 29 19.85 20.75 21.20
CA ARG A 29 20.34 21.37 19.96
C ARG A 29 19.44 21.09 18.75
N HIS A 30 18.73 19.97 18.75
CA HIS A 30 17.92 19.55 17.60
C HIS A 30 16.43 19.47 17.95
N ASN A 31 16.03 19.95 19.14
CA ASN A 31 14.66 19.82 19.67
C ASN A 31 14.10 18.38 19.54
N MET A 32 14.98 17.37 19.66
CA MET A 32 14.59 15.98 19.53
C MET A 32 13.74 15.58 20.75
N PRO A 33 12.58 14.92 20.59
CA PRO A 33 11.76 14.48 21.71
C PRO A 33 12.54 13.63 22.71
N PHE A 34 12.26 13.79 24.00
CA PHE A 34 13.00 13.15 25.10
C PHE A 34 13.26 11.65 24.87
N PHE A 35 12.20 10.85 24.66
CA PHE A 35 12.35 9.40 24.45
C PHE A 35 13.18 9.02 23.21
N LYS A 36 13.19 9.87 22.18
CA LYS A 36 14.01 9.68 20.97
C LYS A 36 15.46 10.08 21.20
N ALA A 37 15.69 11.17 21.94
CA ALA A 37 17.03 11.67 22.27
C ALA A 37 17.83 10.67 23.14
N PHE A 38 17.15 10.02 24.08
CA PHE A 38 17.71 9.00 24.97
C PHE A 38 17.57 7.56 24.43
N ASN A 39 17.27 7.39 23.14
CA ASN A 39 17.33 6.07 22.50
C ASN A 39 18.68 5.92 21.77
N PRO A 40 19.51 4.93 22.14
CA PRO A 40 20.83 4.74 21.52
C PRO A 40 20.73 4.37 20.04
N SER A 41 19.66 3.68 19.63
CA SER A 41 19.41 3.28 18.24
C SER A 41 18.81 4.41 17.38
N TYR A 42 18.45 5.54 18.00
CA TYR A 42 17.84 6.67 17.33
C TYR A 42 18.86 7.82 17.21
N ASN A 43 19.34 8.02 15.99
CA ASN A 43 20.35 9.03 15.67
C ASN A 43 19.73 10.25 14.97
N LEU A 44 20.55 11.26 14.74
CA LEU A 44 20.10 12.51 14.11
C LEU A 44 19.51 12.29 12.71
N LYS A 45 20.12 11.42 11.89
CA LYS A 45 19.62 11.14 10.53
C LYS A 45 18.21 10.54 10.54
N ARG A 46 17.92 9.64 11.49
CA ARG A 46 16.58 9.07 11.66
C ARG A 46 15.56 10.11 12.10
N PHE A 47 15.98 11.04 12.96
CA PHE A 47 15.13 12.16 13.36
C PHE A 47 14.80 13.10 12.20
N GLU A 48 15.81 13.51 11.44
CA GLU A 48 15.63 14.36 10.25
C GLU A 48 14.75 13.68 9.20
N ALA A 49 14.91 12.37 8.99
CA ALA A 49 14.06 11.60 8.09
C ALA A 49 12.59 11.53 8.57
N ASP A 50 12.35 11.37 9.87
CA ASP A 50 11.00 11.38 10.44
C ASP A 50 10.35 12.76 10.32
N GLU A 51 11.09 13.84 10.59
CA GLU A 51 10.59 15.21 10.44
C GLU A 51 10.28 15.53 8.97
N LEU A 52 11.15 15.10 8.04
CA LEU A 52 10.89 15.23 6.61
C LEU A 52 9.69 14.39 6.17
N LYS A 53 9.57 13.15 6.65
CA LYS A 53 8.40 12.31 6.36
C LYS A 53 7.12 12.96 6.88
N LYS A 54 7.16 13.55 8.08
CA LYS A 54 6.03 14.23 8.70
C LYS A 54 5.63 15.48 7.91
N SER A 55 6.59 16.26 7.42
CA SER A 55 6.30 17.45 6.61
C SER A 55 5.79 17.11 5.22
N LEU A 56 6.27 16.01 4.62
CA LEU A 56 5.80 15.53 3.32
C LEU A 56 4.49 14.75 3.40
N SER A 57 4.12 14.18 4.56
CA SER A 57 2.94 13.34 4.70
C SER A 57 1.65 14.04 4.22
N PRO A 58 1.35 15.30 4.56
CA PRO A 58 0.16 15.98 4.03
C PRO A 58 0.16 16.08 2.50
N ILE A 59 1.33 16.36 1.90
CA ILE A 59 1.48 16.49 0.44
C ILE A 59 1.24 15.13 -0.22
N ILE A 60 1.81 14.06 0.34
CA ILE A 60 1.61 12.69 -0.16
C ILE A 60 0.13 12.30 -0.08
N THR A 61 -0.51 12.53 1.07
CA THR A 61 -1.95 12.26 1.24
C THR A 61 -2.79 13.07 0.26
N GLU A 62 -2.49 14.35 0.02
CA GLU A 62 -3.22 15.16 -0.95
C GLU A 62 -3.03 14.63 -2.39
N MET A 63 -1.81 14.27 -2.78
CA MET A 63 -1.53 13.68 -4.10
C MET A 63 -2.26 12.35 -4.29
N GLU A 64 -2.26 11.48 -3.29
CA GLU A 64 -2.99 10.21 -3.31
C GLU A 64 -4.50 10.45 -3.43
N THR A 65 -5.03 11.38 -2.63
CA THR A 65 -6.45 11.76 -2.66
C THR A 65 -6.85 12.31 -4.03
N LYS A 66 -6.04 13.22 -4.60
CA LYS A 66 -6.26 13.76 -5.95
C LYS A 66 -6.20 12.67 -7.01
N ARG A 67 -5.25 11.73 -6.91
CA ARG A 67 -5.12 10.61 -7.83
C ARG A 67 -6.36 9.71 -7.80
N VAL A 68 -6.84 9.36 -6.60
CA VAL A 68 -8.06 8.55 -6.41
C VAL A 68 -9.29 9.31 -6.89
N SER A 69 -9.42 10.58 -6.55
CA SER A 69 -10.54 11.42 -7.01
C SER A 69 -10.59 11.52 -8.53
N ASN A 70 -9.45 11.75 -9.19
CA ASN A 70 -9.38 11.78 -10.66
C ASN A 70 -9.75 10.42 -11.28
N PHE A 71 -9.31 9.32 -10.66
CA PHE A 71 -9.70 7.98 -11.08
C PHE A 71 -11.22 7.78 -11.00
N ILE A 72 -11.82 8.09 -9.85
CA ILE A 72 -13.27 7.98 -9.63
C ILE A 72 -14.03 8.84 -10.64
N ASN A 73 -13.65 10.11 -10.79
CA ASN A 73 -14.34 11.04 -11.68
C ASN A 73 -14.25 10.59 -13.15
N HIS A 74 -13.09 10.10 -13.59
CA HIS A 74 -12.92 9.59 -14.94
C HIS A 74 -13.85 8.40 -15.23
N TRP A 75 -13.88 7.41 -14.34
CA TRP A 75 -14.66 6.20 -14.53
C TRP A 75 -16.15 6.43 -14.33
N THR A 76 -16.54 7.19 -13.30
CA THR A 76 -17.94 7.63 -13.12
C THR A 76 -18.47 8.34 -14.36
N ALA A 77 -17.71 9.27 -14.94
CA ALA A 77 -18.13 9.96 -16.16
C ALA A 77 -18.30 9.00 -17.34
N LYS A 78 -17.47 7.96 -17.47
CA LYS A 78 -17.65 6.93 -18.51
C LYS A 78 -18.87 6.05 -18.27
N PHE A 79 -19.10 5.67 -17.03
CA PHE A 79 -20.19 4.80 -16.61
C PHE A 79 -21.56 5.47 -16.75
N GLU A 80 -21.70 6.70 -16.26
CA GLU A 80 -22.96 7.48 -16.35
C GLU A 80 -23.34 7.80 -17.80
N ASN A 81 -22.36 7.98 -18.68
CA ASN A 81 -22.60 8.23 -20.10
C ASN A 81 -22.71 6.96 -20.94
N ASN A 82 -22.63 5.77 -20.34
CA ASN A 82 -22.68 4.49 -21.04
C ASN A 82 -21.63 4.39 -22.17
N LYS A 83 -20.39 4.85 -21.90
CA LYS A 83 -19.28 4.93 -22.87
C LYS A 83 -18.19 3.89 -22.62
N LEU A 84 -18.51 2.82 -21.90
CA LEU A 84 -17.55 1.75 -21.63
C LEU A 84 -17.25 0.97 -22.92
N ASN A 85 -15.98 0.78 -23.24
CA ASN A 85 -15.55 0.05 -24.43
C ASN A 85 -14.54 -1.08 -24.09
N VAL A 86 -14.11 -1.82 -25.11
CA VAL A 86 -13.19 -2.95 -24.98
C VAL A 86 -11.83 -2.56 -24.40
N GLU A 87 -11.26 -1.43 -24.84
CA GLU A 87 -9.96 -0.95 -24.34
C GLU A 87 -10.04 -0.52 -22.88
N ASP A 88 -11.16 0.06 -22.49
CA ASP A 88 -11.41 0.43 -21.10
C ASP A 88 -11.49 -0.81 -20.19
N VAL A 89 -12.12 -1.88 -20.65
CA VAL A 89 -12.18 -3.15 -19.90
C VAL A 89 -10.80 -3.78 -19.80
N LYS A 90 -9.97 -3.73 -20.86
CA LYS A 90 -8.56 -4.16 -20.78
C LYS A 90 -7.78 -3.36 -19.75
N MET A 91 -7.95 -2.03 -19.73
CA MET A 91 -7.29 -1.16 -18.76
C MET A 91 -7.73 -1.47 -17.32
N LEU A 92 -9.02 -1.72 -17.09
CA LEU A 92 -9.52 -2.15 -15.78
C LEU A 92 -8.95 -3.52 -15.38
N ASN A 93 -8.86 -4.47 -16.31
CA ASN A 93 -8.26 -5.78 -16.07
C ASN A 93 -6.76 -5.70 -15.74
N GLU A 94 -6.02 -4.80 -16.39
CA GLU A 94 -4.62 -4.53 -16.06
C GLU A 94 -4.49 -3.92 -14.65
N LEU A 95 -5.39 -3.03 -14.27
CA LEU A 95 -5.43 -2.48 -12.91
C LEU A 95 -5.73 -3.57 -11.86
N LEU A 96 -6.62 -4.52 -12.18
CA LEU A 96 -6.84 -5.71 -11.34
C LEU A 96 -5.55 -6.55 -11.23
N ALA A 97 -4.90 -6.85 -12.35
CA ALA A 97 -3.66 -7.64 -12.38
C ALA A 97 -2.48 -6.98 -11.63
N THR A 98 -2.47 -5.64 -11.55
CA THR A 98 -1.47 -4.87 -10.80
C THR A 98 -1.82 -4.69 -9.31
N GLY A 99 -2.86 -5.37 -8.82
CA GLY A 99 -3.23 -5.40 -7.40
C GLY A 99 -4.11 -4.24 -6.92
N LYS A 100 -4.82 -3.55 -7.83
CA LYS A 100 -5.76 -2.47 -7.49
C LYS A 100 -7.22 -2.92 -7.46
N GLU A 101 -7.45 -4.14 -6.97
CA GLU A 101 -8.76 -4.78 -6.91
C GLU A 101 -9.79 -3.92 -6.19
N ASP A 102 -9.46 -3.39 -5.01
CA ASP A 102 -10.39 -2.58 -4.22
C ASP A 102 -10.86 -1.30 -4.95
N GLN A 103 -9.97 -0.67 -5.72
CA GLN A 103 -10.31 0.55 -6.46
C GLN A 103 -11.25 0.26 -7.63
N VAL A 104 -10.96 -0.81 -8.39
CA VAL A 104 -11.77 -1.22 -9.55
C VAL A 104 -13.11 -1.80 -9.10
N ASN A 105 -13.10 -2.71 -8.12
CA ASN A 105 -14.31 -3.30 -7.58
C ASN A 105 -15.18 -2.26 -6.87
N GLY A 106 -14.57 -1.33 -6.14
CA GLY A 106 -15.26 -0.23 -5.50
C GLY A 106 -16.01 0.65 -6.51
N ILE A 107 -15.34 1.06 -7.60
CA ILE A 107 -16.00 1.91 -8.60
C ILE A 107 -17.06 1.14 -9.40
N LEU A 108 -16.85 -0.14 -9.72
CA LEU A 108 -17.85 -0.96 -10.41
C LEU A 108 -19.08 -1.23 -9.53
N ALA A 109 -18.89 -1.44 -8.21
CA ALA A 109 -19.98 -1.66 -7.27
C ALA A 109 -20.90 -0.44 -7.12
N LEU A 110 -20.36 0.78 -7.29
CA LEU A 110 -21.15 2.01 -7.27
C LEU A 110 -21.98 2.21 -8.55
N HIS A 111 -21.68 1.47 -9.62
CA HIS A 111 -22.30 1.62 -10.94
C HIS A 111 -22.80 0.27 -11.49
N PRO A 112 -23.97 -0.24 -11.05
CA PRO A 112 -24.46 -1.58 -11.40
C PRO A 112 -24.58 -1.83 -12.92
N GLN A 113 -24.97 -0.80 -13.68
CA GLN A 113 -25.07 -0.89 -15.14
C GLN A 113 -23.69 -1.06 -15.80
N ALA A 114 -22.68 -0.34 -15.31
CA ALA A 114 -21.31 -0.48 -15.77
C ALA A 114 -20.72 -1.84 -15.40
N MET A 115 -21.07 -2.40 -14.24
CA MET A 115 -20.68 -3.75 -13.86
C MET A 115 -21.21 -4.81 -14.85
N ALA A 116 -22.46 -4.68 -15.27
CA ALA A 116 -23.05 -5.59 -16.27
C ALA A 116 -22.32 -5.49 -17.63
N GLN A 117 -22.02 -4.27 -18.09
CA GLN A 117 -21.29 -4.04 -19.34
C GLN A 117 -19.85 -4.52 -19.28
N TYR A 118 -19.16 -4.23 -18.18
CA TYR A 118 -17.82 -4.75 -17.91
C TYR A 118 -17.82 -6.27 -17.97
N THR A 119 -18.78 -6.93 -17.33
CA THR A 119 -18.89 -8.40 -17.33
C THR A 119 -19.14 -8.95 -18.73
N ALA A 120 -20.03 -8.32 -19.50
CA ALA A 120 -20.33 -8.73 -20.87
C ALA A 120 -19.08 -8.62 -21.78
N ILE A 121 -18.44 -7.45 -21.80
CA ILE A 121 -17.25 -7.20 -22.61
C ILE A 121 -16.07 -8.08 -22.15
N ASN A 122 -15.90 -8.28 -20.84
CA ASN A 122 -14.83 -9.12 -20.30
C ASN A 122 -15.04 -10.60 -20.67
N LYS A 123 -16.29 -11.08 -20.71
CA LYS A 123 -16.61 -12.43 -21.19
C LYS A 123 -16.29 -12.60 -22.67
N ASP A 124 -16.50 -11.56 -23.48
CA ASP A 124 -16.15 -11.60 -24.92
C ASP A 124 -14.63 -11.55 -25.14
N LEU A 125 -13.89 -10.86 -24.26
CA LEU A 125 -12.42 -10.78 -24.30
C LEU A 125 -11.73 -12.06 -23.80
N ASN A 126 -12.28 -12.67 -22.76
CA ASN A 126 -11.82 -13.92 -22.20
C ASN A 126 -12.97 -14.92 -22.27
N PRO A 127 -13.29 -15.46 -23.47
CA PRO A 127 -14.29 -16.51 -23.58
C PRO A 127 -13.75 -17.66 -22.74
N VAL A 128 -14.42 -17.94 -21.62
CA VAL A 128 -14.22 -19.19 -20.90
C VAL A 128 -14.48 -20.25 -21.95
N VAL A 129 -13.43 -20.98 -22.35
CA VAL A 129 -13.56 -22.13 -23.23
C VAL A 129 -14.47 -23.07 -22.46
N ALA A 130 -15.76 -23.05 -22.79
CA ALA A 130 -16.64 -24.13 -22.44
C ALA A 130 -16.03 -25.34 -23.15
N GLU A 131 -15.42 -26.24 -22.37
CA GLU A 131 -15.07 -27.56 -22.88
C GLU A 131 -16.29 -28.07 -23.65
N PRO A 132 -16.15 -28.44 -24.94
CA PRO A 132 -17.27 -28.97 -25.67
C PRO A 132 -17.77 -30.19 -24.89
N GLU A 133 -19.06 -30.17 -24.54
CA GLU A 133 -19.75 -31.32 -23.99
C GLU A 133 -19.39 -32.54 -24.84
N ASN A 134 -18.71 -33.48 -24.18
CA ASN A 134 -18.30 -34.80 -24.62
C ASN A 134 -19.04 -35.29 -25.88
N PRO A 135 -18.39 -35.46 -27.04
CA PRO A 135 -19.07 -36.05 -28.18
C PRO A 135 -19.46 -37.48 -27.81
N HIS A 136 -20.75 -37.76 -27.91
CA HIS A 136 -21.36 -39.09 -27.80
C HIS A 136 -20.43 -40.20 -28.30
N PHE A 137 -19.98 -41.08 -27.40
CA PHE A 137 -19.46 -42.38 -27.79
C PHE A 137 -20.64 -43.22 -28.27
N GLU A 138 -20.89 -43.18 -29.58
CA GLU A 138 -21.73 -44.18 -30.24
C GLU A 138 -20.95 -45.50 -30.22
N LYS A 139 -21.42 -46.43 -29.38
CA LYS A 139 -20.84 -47.75 -29.23
C LYS A 139 -21.12 -48.50 -30.55
N SER A 140 -20.09 -48.69 -31.39
CA SER A 140 -20.25 -49.52 -32.58
C SER A 140 -20.35 -50.98 -32.15
N ASP A 141 -21.50 -51.58 -32.41
CA ASP A 141 -21.69 -53.02 -32.31
C ASP A 141 -20.94 -53.68 -33.47
N SER A 142 -19.72 -54.16 -33.19
CA SER A 142 -18.99 -55.00 -34.12
C SER A 142 -19.56 -56.42 -34.07
N VAL A 143 -20.52 -56.70 -34.94
CA VAL A 143 -20.76 -58.05 -35.46
C VAL A 143 -19.72 -58.29 -36.53
N TYR A 144 -18.79 -59.21 -36.29
CA TYR A 144 -18.31 -60.27 -37.20
C TYR A 144 -17.19 -61.06 -36.52
#